data_AF-A0A5D4RXE1-F1
#
_entry.id   AF-A0A5D4RXE1-F1
#
_cell.length_a   1.000
_cell.length_b   1.000
_cell.length_c   1.000
_cell.angle_alpha   90.00
_cell.angle_beta   90.00
_cell.angle_gamma   90.00
#
_symmetry.space_group_name_H-M   'P 1'
#
loop_
_entity.id
_entity.type
_entity.pdbx_description
1 polymer ?
#
loop_
_entity_poly.entity_id
_entity_poly.type
_entity_poly.pdbx_seq_one_letter_code
_entity_poly.pdbx_strand_id
1 'polypeptide(L)'
;MASKSESLEWKYKKLESLLASTLQYLSDDEVEEIDLEYLMEHTEGLREWWQEYRVENKKALEKEIQQLLPSLSLEELEDLRAKLKK
;
A
#
# COMPACT_ATOMS: atom_id res chain seq x y z
N MET A 1 4.83 -3.71 -30.60
CA MET A 1 5.47 -3.34 -29.32
C MET A 1 4.79 -2.07 -28.87
N ALA A 2 3.97 -2.10 -27.82
CA ALA A 2 3.33 -0.87 -27.33
C ALA A 2 4.41 0.12 -26.87
N SER A 3 4.24 1.39 -27.20
CA SER A 3 5.13 2.47 -26.77
C SER A 3 5.17 2.55 -25.24
N LYS A 4 6.31 2.92 -24.65
CA LYS A 4 6.43 3.18 -23.20
C LYS A 4 5.41 4.22 -22.72
N SER A 5 4.99 5.15 -23.59
CA SER A 5 3.93 6.14 -23.29
C SER A 5 2.54 5.51 -23.20
N GLU A 6 2.19 4.61 -24.11
CA GLU A 6 0.89 3.90 -24.12
C GLU A 6 0.73 3.03 -22.86
N SER A 7 1.83 2.43 -22.39
CA SER A 7 1.85 1.68 -21.13
C SER A 7 1.64 2.56 -19.89
N LEU A 8 2.17 3.78 -19.88
CA LEU A 8 2.00 4.73 -18.77
C LEU A 8 0.58 5.29 -18.73
N GLU A 9 0.01 5.67 -19.87
CA GLU A 9 -1.37 6.13 -19.96
C GLU A 9 -2.37 5.06 -19.50
N TRP A 10 -2.14 3.79 -19.88
CA TRP A 10 -2.96 2.68 -19.41
C TRP A 10 -2.89 2.53 -17.89
N LYS A 11 -1.69 2.60 -17.29
CA LYS A 11 -1.52 2.53 -15.83
C LYS A 11 -2.23 3.69 -15.13
N TYR A 12 -2.11 4.90 -15.68
CA TYR A 12 -2.75 6.08 -15.13
C TYR A 12 -4.28 5.94 -15.13
N LYS A 13 -4.87 5.55 -16.26
CA LYS A 13 -6.32 5.28 -16.36
C LYS A 13 -6.78 4.18 -15.41
N LYS A 14 -5.98 3.11 -15.25
CA LYS A 14 -6.27 2.05 -14.28
C LYS A 14 -6.33 2.61 -12.85
N LEU A 15 -5.36 3.42 -12.45
CA LEU A 15 -5.34 4.05 -11.12
C LEU A 15 -6.49 5.04 -10.92
N GLU A 16 -6.81 5.86 -11.92
CA GLU A 16 -7.98 6.74 -11.88
C GLU A 16 -9.27 5.95 -11.67
N SER A 17 -9.43 4.80 -12.36
CA SER A 17 -10.58 3.92 -12.18
C SER A 17 -10.66 3.34 -10.77
N LEU A 18 -9.53 2.84 -10.23
CA LEU A 18 -9.49 2.31 -8.85
C LEU A 18 -9.87 3.37 -7.83
N LEU A 19 -9.34 4.59 -8.00
CA LEU A 19 -9.64 5.73 -7.13
C LEU A 19 -11.12 6.13 -7.22
N ALA A 20 -11.67 6.21 -8.43
CA ALA A 20 -13.07 6.56 -8.65
C ALA A 20 -14.01 5.56 -7.96
N SER A 21 -13.81 4.25 -8.15
CA SER A 21 -14.64 3.22 -7.51
C SER A 21 -14.53 3.25 -5.98
N THR A 22 -13.31 3.46 -5.46
CA THR A 22 -13.10 3.56 -4.01
C THR A 22 -13.81 4.77 -3.44
N LEU A 23 -13.66 5.96 -4.05
CA LEU A 23 -14.33 7.17 -3.59
C LEU A 23 -15.84 7.08 -3.74
N GLN A 24 -16.35 6.43 -4.79
CA GLN A 24 -17.78 6.21 -4.97
C GLN A 24 -18.38 5.42 -3.80
N TYR A 25 -17.74 4.34 -3.38
CA TYR A 25 -18.17 3.57 -2.22
C TYR A 25 -18.08 4.36 -0.92
N LEU A 26 -16.99 5.10 -0.70
CA LEU A 26 -16.81 5.91 0.52
C LEU A 26 -17.74 7.12 0.59
N SER A 27 -18.32 7.54 -0.54
CA SER A 27 -19.26 8.66 -0.62
C SER A 27 -20.71 8.22 -0.46
N ASP A 28 -20.98 6.92 -0.42
CA ASP A 28 -22.30 6.36 -0.21
C ASP A 28 -22.72 6.61 1.25
N ASP A 29 -23.79 7.38 1.44
CA ASP A 29 -24.30 7.80 2.73
C ASP A 29 -24.96 6.64 3.51
N GLU A 30 -25.20 5.50 2.87
CA GLU A 30 -25.63 4.26 3.52
C GLU A 30 -24.46 3.47 4.12
N VAL A 31 -23.21 3.77 3.75
CA VAL A 31 -22.01 3.10 4.28
C VAL A 31 -21.63 3.71 5.64
N GLU A 32 -22.12 3.10 6.72
CA GLU A 32 -21.78 3.50 8.09
C GLU A 32 -20.37 3.02 8.50
N GLU A 33 -19.95 1.85 8.02
CA GLU A 33 -18.64 1.25 8.27
C GLU A 33 -18.00 0.81 6.95
N ILE A 34 -16.72 1.16 6.78
CA ILE A 34 -15.98 0.80 5.58
C ILE A 34 -15.71 -0.72 5.58
N ASP A 35 -16.35 -1.43 4.65
CA ASP A 35 -16.05 -2.83 4.36
C ASP A 35 -14.98 -2.90 3.25
N LEU A 36 -13.75 -3.16 3.69
CA LEU A 36 -12.61 -3.32 2.79
C LEU A 36 -12.71 -4.56 1.90
N GLU A 37 -13.36 -5.63 2.36
CA GLU A 37 -13.49 -6.85 1.57
C GLU A 37 -14.47 -6.62 0.42
N TYR A 38 -15.60 -5.95 0.70
CA TYR A 38 -16.55 -5.52 -0.32
C TYR A 38 -15.87 -4.66 -1.39
N LEU A 39 -15.10 -3.65 -0.99
CA LEU A 39 -14.32 -2.80 -1.91
C LEU A 39 -13.39 -3.62 -2.81
N MET A 40 -12.67 -4.59 -2.25
CA MET A 40 -11.74 -5.44 -3.00
C MET A 40 -12.45 -6.43 -3.95
N GLU A 41 -13.67 -6.84 -3.63
CA GLU A 41 -14.48 -7.72 -4.49
C GLU A 41 -15.19 -6.96 -5.61
N HIS A 42 -15.59 -5.71 -5.37
CA HIS A 42 -16.40 -4.91 -6.30
C HIS A 42 -15.59 -3.87 -7.10
N THR A 43 -14.29 -3.77 -6.86
CA THR A 43 -13.39 -2.90 -7.65
C THR A 43 -12.35 -3.73 -8.39
N GLU A 44 -12.54 -3.89 -9.70
CA GLU A 44 -11.65 -4.66 -10.56
C GLU A 44 -10.19 -4.17 -10.46
N GLY A 45 -9.27 -5.07 -10.12
CA GLY A 45 -7.84 -4.76 -10.04
C GLY A 45 -7.39 -4.15 -8.71
N LEU A 46 -8.29 -3.84 -7.77
CA LEU A 46 -7.95 -3.22 -6.49
C LEU A 46 -7.15 -4.18 -5.60
N ARG A 47 -7.57 -5.44 -5.55
CA ARG A 47 -6.90 -6.47 -4.74
C ARG A 47 -5.48 -6.71 -5.23
N GLU A 48 -5.29 -6.89 -6.53
CA GLU A 48 -3.97 -7.12 -7.13
C GLU A 48 -3.05 -5.92 -6.90
N TRP A 49 -3.55 -4.71 -7.16
CA TRP A 49 -2.80 -3.48 -6.93
C TRP A 49 -2.38 -3.34 -5.46
N TRP A 50 -3.30 -3.64 -4.53
CA TRP A 50 -3.01 -3.59 -3.11
C TRP A 50 -1.95 -4.61 -2.68
N GLN A 51 -1.99 -5.84 -3.21
CA GLN A 51 -0.95 -6.83 -2.95
C GLN A 51 0.42 -6.38 -3.45
N GLU A 52 0.49 -5.87 -4.67
CA GLU A 52 1.73 -5.34 -5.25
C GLU A 52 2.29 -4.20 -4.39
N TYR A 53 1.44 -3.23 -4.03
CA TYR A 53 1.82 -2.12 -3.17
C TYR A 53 2.37 -2.60 -1.82
N ARG A 54 1.72 -3.56 -1.15
CA ARG A 54 2.20 -4.07 0.15
C ARG A 54 3.59 -4.71 0.05
N VAL A 55 3.87 -5.42 -1.04
CA VAL A 55 5.18 -6.05 -1.26
C VAL A 55 6.26 -4.98 -1.48
N GLU A 56 5.98 -3.98 -2.32
CA GLU A 56 6.93 -2.88 -2.58
C GLU A 56 7.15 -2.03 -1.34
N ASN A 57 6.09 -1.67 -0.63
CA ASN A 57 6.14 -0.87 0.58
C ASN A 57 6.92 -1.59 1.69
N LYS A 58 6.74 -2.91 1.86
CA LYS A 58 7.53 -3.70 2.82
C LYS A 58 9.03 -3.60 2.51
N LYS A 59 9.42 -3.70 1.23
CA LYS A 59 10.83 -3.59 0.83
C LYS A 59 11.39 -2.18 1.07
N ALA A 60 10.59 -1.15 0.78
CA ALA A 60 10.97 0.23 1.04
C ALA A 60 11.18 0.48 2.54
N LEU A 61 10.23 0.03 3.36
CA LEU A 61 10.30 0.14 4.81
C LEU A 61 11.49 -0.63 5.39
N GLU A 62 11.76 -1.84 4.92
CA GLU A 62 12.94 -2.62 5.34
C GLU A 62 14.23 -1.86 5.06
N LYS A 63 14.35 -1.26 3.87
CA LYS A 63 15.52 -0.45 3.49
C LYS A 63 15.66 0.79 4.36
N GLU A 64 14.56 1.48 4.66
CA GLU A 64 14.55 2.64 5.54
C GLU A 64 15.02 2.27 6.96
N ILE A 65 14.47 1.18 7.51
CA ILE A 65 14.89 0.65 8.82
C ILE A 65 16.39 0.33 8.81
N GLN A 66 16.88 -0.37 7.79
CA GLN A 66 18.31 -0.69 7.67
C GLN A 66 19.21 0.55 7.63
N GLN A 67 18.73 1.66 7.06
CA GLN A 67 19.45 2.93 7.03
C GLN A 67 19.44 3.66 8.38
N LEU A 68 18.37 3.52 9.16
CA LEU A 68 18.23 4.16 10.46
C LEU A 68 18.93 3.40 11.59
N LEU A 69 19.00 2.06 11.51
CA LEU A 69 19.61 1.22 12.54
C LEU A 69 21.03 1.67 12.96
N PRO A 70 21.94 2.07 12.07
CA PRO A 70 23.27 2.56 12.45
C PRO A 70 23.29 3.88 13.21
N SER A 71 22.22 4.68 13.14
CA SER A 71 22.11 5.96 13.86
C SER A 71 21.60 5.82 15.29
N LEU A 72 21.13 4.64 15.68
CA LEU A 72 20.63 4.37 17.03
C LEU A 72 21.79 4.12 17.99
N SER A 73 21.63 4.60 19.23
CA SER A 73 22.52 4.31 20.34
C SER A 73 22.39 2.85 20.79
N LEU A 74 23.37 2.37 21.59
CA LEU A 74 23.33 1.02 22.14
C LEU A 74 22.08 0.78 23.00
N GLU A 75 21.69 1.75 23.82
CA GLU A 75 20.50 1.68 24.69
C GLU A 75 19.22 1.52 23.86
N GLU A 76 19.07 2.30 22.79
CA GLU A 76 17.92 2.20 21.86
C GLU A 76 17.89 0.85 21.12
N LEU A 77 19.06 0.32 20.75
CA LEU A 77 19.18 -1.01 20.13
C LEU A 77 18.85 -2.13 21.12
N GLU A 78 19.23 -1.99 22.38
CA GLU A 78 18.88 -2.94 23.46
C GLU A 78 17.39 -2.94 23.74
N ASP A 79 16.76 -1.77 23.81
CA ASP A 79 15.31 -1.61 23.96
C ASP A 79 14.55 -2.23 22.78
N LEU A 80 15.02 -1.99 21.55
CA LEU A 80 14.44 -2.58 20.35
C LEU A 80 14.55 -4.12 20.37
N ARG A 81 15.72 -4.65 20.77
CA ARG A 81 15.92 -6.10 20.93
C ARG A 81 15.01 -6.71 22.00
N ALA A 82 14.77 -6.00 23.11
CA ALA A 82 13.89 -6.47 24.18
C ALA A 82 12.43 -6.59 23.72
N LYS A 83 11.95 -5.63 22.90
CA LYS A 83 10.60 -5.66 22.31
C LYS A 83 10.40 -6.81 21.32
N LEU A 84 11.43 -7.20 20.57
CA LEU A 84 11.38 -8.30 19.59
C LEU A 84 11.41 -9.70 20.22
N LYS A 85 11.84 -9.83 21.48
CA LYS A 85 11.87 -11.11 22.21
C LYS A 85 10.56 -11.44 22.93
N LYS A 86 9.57 -10.53 22.91
CA LYS A 86 8.20 -10.77 23.38
C LYS A 86 7.34 -11.31 22.25
#